data_AF-A0A2W0BJ59-F1
#
_entry.id   AF-A0A2W0BJ59-F1
#
_cell.length_a   1.000
_cell.length_b   1.000
_cell.length_c   1.000
_cell.angle_alpha   90.00
_cell.angle_beta   90.00
_cell.angle_gamma   90.00
#
_symmetry.space_group_name_H-M   'P 1'
#
loop_
_entity.id
_entity.type
_entity.pdbx_description
1 polymer ?
#
loop_
_entity_poly.entity_id
_entity_poly.type
_entity_poly.pdbx_seq_one_letter_code
_entity_poly.pdbx_strand_id
1 'polypeptide(L)' 'MTTATALSQFLEAHDRYLALDDARTSCTRPVEREQMHIEILKAYLEVQYRAKMIAGLQYADGNNYAEVN' A
#
# COMPACT_ATOMS: atom_id res chain seq x y z
N MET A 1 -17.90 -5.17 1.57
CA MET A 1 -16.64 -5.37 0.81
C MET A 1 -16.17 -6.77 1.10
N THR A 2 -15.86 -7.58 0.08
CA THR A 2 -15.36 -8.95 0.29
C THR A 2 -13.85 -8.93 0.46
N THR A 3 -13.30 -9.96 1.10
CA THR A 3 -11.85 -10.12 1.31
C THR A 3 -11.08 -10.14 -0.02
N ALA A 4 -11.65 -10.74 -1.08
CA ALA A 4 -11.07 -10.73 -2.43
C ALA A 4 -10.97 -9.32 -3.03
N THR A 5 -12.03 -8.49 -2.88
CA THR A 5 -11.99 -7.09 -3.34
C THR A 5 -10.97 -6.27 -2.54
N ALA A 6 -10.88 -6.48 -1.22
CA ALA A 6 -9.92 -5.79 -0.37
C ALA A 6 -8.47 -6.13 -0.75
N LEU A 7 -8.21 -7.40 -1.08
CA LEU A 7 -6.90 -7.87 -1.55
C LEU A 7 -6.52 -7.25 -2.90
N SER A 8 -7.45 -7.22 -3.87
CA SER A 8 -7.21 -6.56 -5.17
C SER A 8 -6.81 -5.09 -4.98
N GLN A 9 -7.55 -4.35 -4.14
CA GLN A 9 -7.27 -2.95 -3.87
C GLN A 9 -5.93 -2.72 -3.16
N PHE A 10 -5.51 -3.66 -2.31
CA PHE A 10 -4.19 -3.62 -1.70
C PHE A 10 -3.09 -3.83 -2.74
N LEU A 11 -3.24 -4.84 -3.61
CA LEU A 11 -2.27 -5.12 -4.68
C LEU A 11 -2.14 -3.93 -5.64
N GLU A 12 -3.26 -3.33 -6.06
CA GLU A 12 -3.25 -2.13 -6.91
C GLU A 12 -2.57 -0.92 -6.25
N ALA A 13 -2.73 -0.74 -4.94
CA ALA A 13 -2.04 0.30 -4.19
C ALA A 13 -0.53 0.02 -4.08
N HIS A 14 -0.18 -1.25 -3.85
CA HIS A 14 1.21 -1.70 -3.76
C HIS A 14 1.95 -1.57 -5.08
N ASP A 15 1.33 -1.96 -6.19
CA ASP A 15 1.90 -1.83 -7.54
C ASP A 15 2.15 -0.35 -7.90
N ARG A 16 1.23 0.56 -7.52
CA ARG A 16 1.46 2.00 -7.68
C ARG A 16 2.63 2.51 -6.86
N TYR A 17 2.76 2.06 -5.61
CA TYR A 17 3.90 2.40 -4.76
C TYR A 17 5.23 1.94 -5.40
N LEU A 18 5.29 0.70 -5.88
CA LEU A 18 6.48 0.18 -6.55
C LEU A 18 6.82 0.95 -7.82
N ALA A 19 5.82 1.24 -8.66
CA ALA A 19 6.03 2.01 -9.89
C ALA A 19 6.58 3.41 -9.61
N LEU A 20 6.16 4.06 -8.53
CA LEU A 20 6.69 5.35 -8.10
C LEU A 20 8.12 5.23 -7.54
N ASP A 21 8.41 4.19 -6.75
CA ASP A 21 9.76 3.97 -6.21
C ASP A 21 10.78 3.66 -7.31
N ASP A 22 10.38 2.88 -8.33
CA ASP A 22 11.19 2.62 -9.52
C ASP A 22 11.41 3.91 -10.33
N ALA A 23 10.37 4.72 -10.50
CA ALA A 23 10.46 5.96 -11.28
C ALA A 23 11.31 7.05 -10.60
N ARG A 24 11.53 6.98 -9.29
CA ARG A 24 12.19 8.06 -8.53
C ARG A 24 13.62 8.35 -8.98
N THR A 25 14.32 7.37 -9.52
CA THR A 25 15.70 7.53 -10.01
C THR A 25 15.77 8.38 -11.27
N SER A 26 14.64 8.57 -11.96
CA SER A 26 14.54 9.39 -13.17
C SER A 26 14.33 10.88 -12.88
N CYS A 27 14.07 11.27 -11.64
CA CYS A 27 13.89 12.67 -11.24
C CYS A 27 15.26 13.37 -11.07
N THR A 28 15.56 14.32 -11.94
CA THR A 28 16.89 14.97 -11.97
C THR A 28 16.88 16.34 -11.31
N ARG A 29 15.74 17.05 -11.31
CA ARG A 29 15.61 18.37 -10.70
C ARG A 29 15.18 18.25 -9.23
N PRO A 30 15.66 19.13 -8.33
CA PRO A 30 15.24 19.11 -6.92
C PRO A 30 13.72 19.14 -6.73
N VAL A 31 13.00 19.95 -7.52
CA VAL A 31 11.53 20.02 -7.47
C VAL A 31 10.83 18.72 -7.88
N GLU A 32 11.38 17.99 -8.86
CA GLU A 32 10.84 16.70 -9.29
C GLU A 32 11.05 15.63 -8.22
N ARG A 33 12.22 15.65 -7.57
CA ARG A 33 12.56 14.73 -6.48
C ARG A 33 11.66 14.95 -5.27
N GLU A 34 11.41 16.21 -4.90
CA GLU A 34 10.48 16.56 -3.83
C GLU A 34 9.07 16.09 -4.14
N GLN A 35 8.57 16.40 -5.34
CA GLN A 35 7.24 15.97 -5.78
C GLN A 35 7.12 14.43 -5.78
N MET A 36 8.13 13.73 -6.29
CA MET A 36 8.15 12.27 -6.29
C MET A 36 8.14 11.69 -4.87
N HIS A 37 8.89 12.30 -3.95
CA HIS A 37 8.91 11.87 -2.55
C HIS A 37 7.51 12.00 -1.91
N ILE A 38 6.81 13.10 -2.17
CA ILE A 38 5.43 13.32 -1.73
C ILE A 38 4.49 12.25 -2.30
N GLU A 39 4.59 11.93 -3.59
CA GLU A 39 3.74 10.91 -4.21
C GLU A 39 4.03 9.49 -3.66
N ILE A 40 5.29 9.15 -3.43
CA ILE A 40 5.67 7.89 -2.78
C ILE A 40 5.08 7.81 -1.36
N LEU A 41 5.14 8.89 -0.58
CA LEU A 41 4.57 8.94 0.77
C LEU A 41 3.04 8.74 0.74
N LYS A 42 2.34 9.37 -0.20
CA LYS A 42 0.90 9.16 -0.38
C LYS A 42 0.56 7.72 -0.74
N ALA A 43 1.29 7.13 -1.70
CA ALA A 43 1.09 5.75 -2.10
C ALA A 43 1.37 4.77 -0.95
N TYR A 44 2.43 5.03 -0.18
CA TYR A 44 2.75 4.23 1.01
C TYR A 44 1.64 4.29 2.07
N LEU A 45 1.10 5.48 2.36
CA LEU A 45 -0.02 5.63 3.29
C LEU A 45 -1.28 4.88 2.81
N GLU A 46 -1.53 4.86 1.50
CA GLU A 46 -2.62 4.07 0.94
C GLU A 46 -2.41 2.57 1.14
N VAL A 47 -1.20 2.05 0.86
CA VAL A 47 -0.86 0.64 1.11
C VAL A 47 -1.10 0.26 2.58
N GLN A 48 -0.65 1.10 3.51
CA GLN A 48 -0.85 0.90 4.95
C GLN A 48 -2.34 0.88 5.33
N TYR A 49 -3.14 1.80 4.78
CA TYR A 49 -4.58 1.82 4.98
C TYR A 49 -5.25 0.54 4.47
N ARG A 50 -4.91 0.10 3.25
CA ARG A 50 -5.47 -1.12 2.65
C ARG A 50 -5.06 -2.38 3.43
N ALA A 51 -3.82 -2.47 3.89
CA ALA A 51 -3.35 -3.56 4.75
C ALA A 51 -4.17 -3.65 6.05
N LYS A 52 -4.43 -2.50 6.70
CA LYS A 52 -5.27 -2.43 7.89
C LYS A 52 -6.70 -2.89 7.63
N MET A 53 -7.27 -2.53 6.47
CA MET A 53 -8.61 -2.98 6.08
C MET A 53 -8.68 -4.50 5.89
N ILE A 54 -7.68 -5.11 5.25
CA ILE A 54 -7.58 -6.57 5.11
C ILE A 54 -7.48 -7.23 6.47
N ALA A 55 -6.57 -6.76 7.33
CA ALA A 55 -6.41 -7.30 8.68
C ALA A 55 -7.74 -7.21 9.46
N GLY A 56 -8.44 -6.07 9.40
CA GLY A 56 -9.75 -5.90 10.03
C GLY A 56 -10.82 -6.87 9.52
N LEU A 57 -10.86 -7.13 8.20
CA LEU A 57 -11.76 -8.13 7.61
C LEU A 57 -11.41 -9.54 8.07
N GLN A 58 -10.11 -9.89 8.12
CA GLN A 58 -9.66 -11.20 8.59
C GLN A 58 -10.00 -11.44 10.07
N TYR A 59 -9.84 -10.44 10.94
CA TYR A 59 -10.29 -10.53 12.33
C TYR A 59 -11.81 -10.69 12.44
N ALA A 60 -12.59 -9.98 11.62
CA ALA A 60 -14.05 -10.08 11.60
C ALA A 60 -14.53 -11.46 11.10
N ASP A 61 -13.80 -12.06 10.15
CA ASP A 61 -14.06 -13.41 9.62
C ASP A 61 -13.59 -14.54 10.58
N GLY A 62 -13.15 -14.21 11.80
CA GLY A 62 -12.73 -15.17 12.83
C GLY A 62 -11.33 -15.75 12.64
N ASN A 63 -10.54 -15.21 11.70
CA ASN A 63 -9.19 -15.67 11.45
C ASN A 63 -8.21 -15.00 12.44
N ASN A 64 -7.98 -15.66 13.58
CA ASN A 64 -7.00 -15.23 14.57
C ASN A 64 -5.59 -15.68 14.14
N TYR A 65 -4.78 -14.76 13.60
CA TYR A 65 -3.32 -14.94 13.51
C TYR A 65 -2.62 -14.99 14.87
N ALA A 66 -3.38 -14.94 15.98
CA ALA A 66 -2.86 -15.01 17.35
C ALA A 66 -2.31 -16.40 17.74
N GLU A 67 -2.49 -17.42 16.91
CA GLU A 67 -1.89 -18.75 17.11
C GLU A 67 -0.89 -19.09 16.00
N VAL A 68 0.20 -18.32 15.93
CA VAL A 68 1.46 -18.82 15.35
C VAL A 68 2.55 -18.57 16.37
N ASN A 69 2.57 -19.42 17.42
CA ASN A 69 3.70 -19.63 18.31
C ASN A 69 3.88 -21.13 18.53
#